data_AF-A0A958GHZ9-F1
#
_entry.id   AF-A0A958GHZ9-F1
#
_cell.length_a   1.000
_cell.length_b   1.000
_cell.length_c   1.000
_cell.angle_alpha   90.00
_cell.angle_beta   90.00
_cell.angle_gamma   90.00
#
_symmetry.space_group_name_H-M   'P 1'
#
loop_
_entity.id
_entity.type
_entity.pdbx_description
1 polymer ?
#
loop_
_entity_poly.entity_id
_entity_poly.type
_entity_poly.pdbx_seq_one_letter_code
_entity_poly.pdbx_strand_id
1 'polypeptide(L)'
;MLFWIVGIVIAVLSAGSVYGTYHLLVTRSASSTHKELEEVTAASIALDQSLKELIRYKDGYCSKSQYENISSQLSGARSDIEKERANLQSLEASLDQSQQQVEKKEAQQQELKSSKEEDEVKLEELLSNYQEISSEATALEQKLATSLKNLEAIMSEVTLTEEQKETLDVVNEALEIAGSNLRDLITEYSAVNERLTMLREQHEDLEEEYTKLVEQQLGE
;
A
#
# COMPACT_ATOMS: atom_id res chain seq x y z
N MET A 1 -7.68 81.72 -111.03
CA MET A 1 -6.45 81.37 -110.28
C MET A 1 -6.54 81.57 -108.75
N LEU A 2 -7.63 82.14 -108.20
CA LEU A 2 -7.76 82.36 -106.74
C LEU A 2 -8.30 81.15 -105.93
N PHE A 3 -9.10 80.27 -106.55
CA PHE A 3 -9.78 79.16 -105.84
C PHE A 3 -8.87 78.01 -105.41
N TRP A 4 -7.74 77.78 -106.09
CA TRP A 4 -6.79 76.70 -105.74
C TRP A 4 -5.94 77.02 -104.50
N ILE A 5 -5.62 78.30 -104.28
CA ILE A 5 -4.80 78.74 -103.15
C ILE A 5 -5.59 78.62 -101.84
N VAL A 6 -6.88 78.98 -101.86
CA VAL A 6 -7.76 78.86 -100.68
C VAL A 6 -7.98 77.40 -100.29
N GLY A 7 -8.14 76.49 -101.25
CA GLY A 7 -8.28 75.05 -100.98
C GLY A 7 -7.04 74.43 -100.32
N ILE A 8 -5.84 74.83 -100.74
CA ILE A 8 -4.57 74.34 -100.15
C ILE A 8 -4.40 74.88 -98.73
N VAL A 9 -4.72 76.15 -98.47
CA VAL A 9 -4.60 76.75 -97.14
C VAL A 9 -5.56 76.09 -96.14
N ILE A 10 -6.80 75.78 -96.55
CA ILE A 10 -7.76 75.07 -95.69
C ILE A 10 -7.33 73.63 -95.43
N ALA A 11 -6.77 72.93 -96.43
CA ALA A 11 -6.26 71.56 -96.27
C ALA A 11 -5.03 71.48 -95.36
N VAL A 12 -4.13 72.47 -95.40
CA VAL A 12 -2.94 72.51 -94.51
C VAL A 12 -3.34 72.89 -93.08
N LEU A 13 -4.30 73.80 -92.89
CA LEU A 13 -4.80 74.16 -91.56
C LEU A 13 -5.60 73.02 -90.91
N SER A 14 -6.36 72.24 -91.69
CA SER A 14 -7.08 71.07 -91.17
C SER A 14 -6.14 69.90 -90.87
N ALA A 15 -5.13 69.65 -91.71
CA ALA A 15 -4.10 68.65 -91.42
C ALA A 15 -3.26 69.02 -90.18
N GLY A 16 -2.93 70.30 -90.01
CA GLY A 16 -2.22 70.80 -88.84
C GLY A 16 -3.03 70.68 -87.54
N SER A 17 -4.34 70.96 -87.57
CA SER A 17 -5.18 70.82 -86.37
C SER A 17 -5.43 69.36 -85.99
N VAL A 18 -5.59 68.47 -86.98
CA VAL A 18 -5.74 67.03 -86.75
C VAL A 18 -4.44 66.43 -86.21
N TYR A 19 -3.28 66.81 -86.76
CA TYR A 19 -1.99 66.34 -86.26
C TYR A 19 -1.68 66.87 -84.85
N GLY A 20 -1.97 68.15 -84.57
CA GLY A 20 -1.77 68.74 -83.25
C GLY A 20 -2.68 68.12 -82.17
N THR A 21 -3.95 67.86 -82.50
CA THR A 21 -4.88 67.18 -81.59
C THR A 21 -4.52 65.72 -81.39
N TYR A 22 -4.09 65.01 -82.43
CA TYR A 22 -3.59 63.64 -82.33
C TYR A 22 -2.32 63.55 -81.48
N HIS A 23 -1.34 64.43 -81.69
CA HIS A 23 -0.10 64.45 -80.90
C HIS A 23 -0.39 64.79 -79.43
N LEU A 24 -1.30 65.73 -79.15
CA LEU A 24 -1.72 66.03 -77.77
C LEU A 24 -2.46 64.85 -77.12
N LEU A 25 -3.31 64.13 -77.87
CA LEU A 25 -3.99 62.94 -77.38
C LEU A 25 -3.03 61.77 -77.11
N VAL A 26 -2.06 61.53 -77.99
CA VAL A 26 -1.03 60.50 -77.81
C VAL A 26 -0.08 60.86 -76.66
N THR A 27 0.32 62.14 -76.54
CA THR A 27 1.20 62.57 -75.44
C THR A 27 0.45 62.52 -74.10
N ARG A 28 -0.84 62.88 -74.08
CA ARG A 28 -1.68 62.76 -72.89
C ARG A 28 -1.96 61.30 -72.52
N SER A 29 -2.27 60.43 -73.47
CA SER A 29 -2.49 59.00 -73.19
C SER A 29 -1.20 58.31 -72.75
N ALA A 30 -0.05 58.64 -73.34
CA ALA A 30 1.25 58.14 -72.89
C ALA A 30 1.59 58.63 -71.48
N SER A 31 1.27 59.89 -71.14
CA SER A 31 1.50 60.41 -69.79
C SER A 31 0.55 59.83 -68.74
N SER A 32 -0.73 59.59 -69.09
CA SER A 32 -1.70 59.01 -68.17
C SER A 32 -1.42 57.54 -67.92
N THR A 33 -1.09 56.78 -68.96
CA THR A 33 -0.70 55.37 -68.85
C THR A 33 0.62 55.20 -68.10
N HIS A 34 1.58 56.12 -68.25
CA HIS A 34 2.82 56.11 -67.47
C HIS A 34 2.56 56.38 -65.99
N LYS A 35 1.69 57.35 -65.67
CA LYS A 35 1.30 57.65 -64.29
C LYS A 35 0.54 56.49 -63.64
N GLU A 36 -0.39 55.86 -64.36
CA GLU A 36 -1.09 54.66 -63.90
C GLU A 36 -0.11 53.49 -63.68
N LEU A 37 0.88 53.33 -64.56
CA LEU A 37 1.92 52.31 -64.41
C LEU A 37 2.83 52.57 -63.18
N GLU A 38 3.20 53.82 -62.94
CA GLU A 38 3.94 54.22 -61.73
C GLU A 38 3.12 53.99 -60.46
N GLU A 39 1.84 54.35 -60.46
CA GLU A 39 0.92 54.12 -59.33
C GLU A 39 0.72 52.63 -59.05
N VAL A 40 0.54 51.80 -60.07
CA VAL A 40 0.44 50.34 -59.94
C VAL A 40 1.76 49.74 -59.46
N THR A 41 2.90 50.24 -59.93
CA THR A 41 4.22 49.77 -59.48
C THR A 41 4.46 50.13 -58.01
N ALA A 42 4.13 51.36 -57.61
CA ALA A 42 4.22 51.81 -56.22
C ALA A 42 3.29 51.00 -55.31
N ALA A 43 2.05 50.73 -55.75
CA ALA A 43 1.12 49.90 -55.02
C ALA A 43 1.61 48.45 -54.89
N SER A 44 2.21 47.88 -55.95
CA SER A 44 2.80 46.54 -55.90
C SER A 44 3.97 46.46 -54.92
N ILE A 45 4.83 47.49 -54.85
CA ILE A 45 5.94 47.56 -53.89
C ILE A 45 5.42 47.70 -52.47
N ALA A 46 4.41 48.55 -52.23
CA ALA A 46 3.80 48.73 -50.93
C ALA A 46 3.11 47.45 -50.43
N LEU A 47 2.44 46.72 -51.33
CA LEU A 47 1.84 45.43 -51.02
C LEU A 47 2.91 44.38 -50.68
N ASP A 48 4.01 44.32 -51.43
CA ASP A 48 5.13 43.41 -51.16
C ASP A 48 5.81 43.71 -49.81
N GLN A 49 5.97 44.99 -49.45
CA GLN A 49 6.45 45.40 -48.14
C GLN A 49 5.50 44.98 -47.02
N SER A 50 4.19 45.23 -47.20
CA SER A 50 3.16 44.82 -46.24
C SER A 50 3.15 43.29 -46.05
N LEU A 51 3.36 42.54 -47.13
CA LEU A 51 3.41 41.07 -47.10
C LEU A 51 4.67 40.57 -46.38
N LYS A 52 5.83 41.21 -46.57
CA LYS A 52 7.06 40.93 -45.83
C LYS A 52 6.95 41.26 -44.34
N GLU A 53 6.31 42.37 -43.99
CA GLU A 53 6.03 42.73 -42.59
C GLU A 53 5.07 41.74 -41.94
N LEU A 54 4.03 41.31 -42.65
CA LEU A 54 3.09 40.30 -42.16
C LEU A 54 3.78 38.94 -41.95
N ILE A 55 4.69 38.53 -42.84
CA ILE A 55 5.50 37.31 -42.68
C ILE A 55 6.41 37.43 -41.46
N ARG A 56 7.13 38.56 -41.30
CA ARG A 56 7.99 38.80 -40.12
C ARG A 56 7.19 38.85 -38.83
N TYR A 57 6.03 39.48 -38.84
CA TYR A 57 5.13 39.52 -37.71
C TYR A 57 4.68 38.10 -37.35
N LYS A 58 4.18 37.31 -38.31
CA LYS A 58 3.81 35.91 -38.13
C LYS A 58 4.97 35.07 -37.53
N ASP A 59 6.17 35.20 -38.07
CA ASP A 59 7.33 34.44 -37.60
C ASP A 59 7.86 34.93 -36.23
N GLY A 60 7.52 36.16 -35.82
CA GLY A 60 7.89 36.75 -34.53
C GLY A 60 7.02 36.30 -33.35
N TYR A 61 5.79 35.81 -33.56
CA TYR A 61 4.91 35.36 -32.47
C TYR A 61 5.24 33.96 -31.98
N CYS A 62 5.64 33.05 -32.87
CA CYS A 62 6.15 31.73 -32.52
C CYS A 62 6.71 31.08 -33.79
N SER A 63 8.00 30.73 -33.81
CA SER A 63 8.49 29.89 -34.90
C SER A 63 7.80 28.52 -34.83
N LYS A 64 7.58 27.89 -35.99
CA LYS A 64 7.00 26.54 -36.05
C LYS A 64 7.75 25.55 -35.13
N SER A 65 9.07 25.69 -35.03
CA SER A 65 9.93 24.89 -34.15
C SER A 65 9.69 25.14 -32.66
N GLN A 66 9.40 26.37 -32.24
CA GLN A 66 9.05 26.68 -30.84
C GLN A 66 7.71 26.05 -30.47
N TYR A 67 6.72 26.13 -31.37
CA TYR A 67 5.43 25.47 -31.17
C TYR A 67 5.58 23.94 -31.09
N GLU A 68 6.34 23.33 -31.99
CA GLU A 68 6.63 21.89 -31.98
C GLU A 68 7.34 21.46 -30.69
N ASN A 69 8.31 22.24 -30.20
CA ASN A 69 9.01 21.97 -28.95
C ASN A 69 8.07 22.07 -27.73
N ILE A 70 7.29 23.15 -27.62
CA ILE A 70 6.31 23.31 -26.53
C ILE A 70 5.25 22.20 -26.57
N SER A 71 4.78 21.81 -27.76
CA SER A 71 3.85 20.70 -27.94
C SER A 71 4.45 19.37 -27.48
N SER A 72 5.71 19.10 -27.83
CA SER A 72 6.44 17.92 -27.38
C SER A 72 6.62 17.90 -25.86
N GLN A 73 7.03 19.03 -25.26
CA GLN A 73 7.15 19.17 -23.80
C GLN A 73 5.81 18.98 -23.09
N LEU A 74 4.71 19.52 -23.64
CA LEU A 74 3.37 19.35 -23.09
C LEU A 74 2.94 17.89 -23.15
N SER A 75 3.22 17.19 -24.25
CA SER A 75 2.95 15.75 -24.38
C SER A 75 3.78 14.93 -23.39
N GLY A 76 5.05 15.27 -23.20
CA GLY A 76 5.93 14.62 -22.22
C GLY A 76 5.40 14.80 -20.80
N ALA A 77 5.13 16.04 -20.39
CA ALA A 77 4.58 16.36 -19.08
C ALA A 77 3.24 15.66 -18.80
N ARG A 78 2.37 15.54 -19.82
CA ARG A 78 1.12 14.77 -19.69
C ARG A 78 1.38 13.29 -19.44
N SER A 79 2.31 12.69 -20.17
CA SER A 79 2.68 11.28 -19.96
C SER A 79 3.27 11.05 -18.57
N ASP A 80 4.10 11.96 -18.08
CA ASP A 80 4.69 11.85 -16.74
C ASP A 80 3.63 12.02 -15.64
N ILE A 81 2.68 12.95 -15.81
CA ILE A 81 1.54 13.07 -14.90
C ILE A 81 0.69 11.80 -14.88
N GLU A 82 0.46 11.16 -16.02
CA GLU A 82 -0.28 9.89 -16.08
C GLU A 82 0.47 8.76 -15.36
N LYS A 83 1.80 8.67 -15.53
CA LYS A 83 2.63 7.70 -14.80
C LYS A 83 2.61 7.94 -13.30
N GLU A 84 2.78 9.18 -12.86
CA GLU A 84 2.75 9.52 -11.43
C GLU A 84 1.38 9.22 -10.82
N ARG A 85 0.28 9.47 -11.54
CA ARG A 85 -1.06 9.06 -11.09
C ARG A 85 -1.20 7.55 -10.94
N ALA A 86 -0.69 6.78 -11.89
CA ALA A 86 -0.71 5.32 -11.81
C ALA A 86 0.14 4.80 -10.65
N ASN A 87 1.31 5.39 -10.43
CA ASN A 87 2.19 5.08 -9.30
C ASN A 87 1.52 5.41 -7.97
N LEU A 88 0.89 6.58 -7.86
CA LEU A 88 0.15 7.00 -6.67
C LEU A 88 -0.98 6.01 -6.35
N GLN A 89 -1.79 5.64 -7.35
CA GLN A 89 -2.87 4.66 -7.16
C GLN A 89 -2.33 3.29 -6.71
N SER A 90 -1.19 2.85 -7.27
CA SER A 90 -0.56 1.61 -6.85
C SER A 90 -0.03 1.68 -5.41
N LEU A 91 0.54 2.82 -5.01
CA LEU A 91 1.01 3.06 -3.65
C LEU A 91 -0.14 3.12 -2.65
N GLU A 92 -1.24 3.80 -2.98
CA GLU A 92 -2.44 3.85 -2.16
C GLU A 92 -3.04 2.45 -1.94
N ALA A 93 -3.12 1.63 -3.00
CA ALA A 93 -3.60 0.26 -2.89
C ALA A 93 -2.66 -0.60 -2.02
N SER A 94 -1.34 -0.45 -2.18
CA SER A 94 -0.36 -1.17 -1.35
C SER A 94 -0.43 -0.73 0.12
N LEU A 95 -0.68 0.55 0.38
CA LEU A 95 -0.83 1.09 1.73
C LEU A 95 -2.09 0.55 2.41
N ASP A 96 -3.22 0.56 1.71
CA ASP A 96 -4.48 -0.01 2.20
C ASP A 96 -4.34 -1.50 2.53
N GLN A 97 -3.68 -2.27 1.65
CA GLN A 97 -3.40 -3.68 1.91
C GLN A 97 -2.50 -3.87 3.14
N SER A 98 -1.47 -3.04 3.30
CA SER A 98 -0.58 -3.09 4.46
C SER A 98 -1.31 -2.73 5.76
N GLN A 99 -2.21 -1.75 5.73
CA GLN A 99 -3.02 -1.35 6.89
C GLN A 99 -3.94 -2.50 7.32
N GLN A 100 -4.64 -3.13 6.38
CA GLN A 100 -5.49 -4.30 6.68
C GLN A 100 -4.67 -5.48 7.25
N GLN A 101 -3.44 -5.68 6.79
CA GLN A 101 -2.57 -6.71 7.35
C GLN A 101 -2.13 -6.39 8.78
N VAL A 102 -1.84 -5.13 9.09
CA VAL A 102 -1.52 -4.68 10.45
C VAL A 102 -2.72 -4.88 11.37
N GLU A 103 -3.91 -4.42 10.98
CA GLU A 103 -5.14 -4.60 11.76
C GLU A 103 -5.42 -6.08 12.05
N LYS A 104 -5.23 -6.95 11.04
CA LYS A 104 -5.38 -8.40 11.22
C LYS A 104 -4.37 -8.97 12.21
N LYS A 105 -3.11 -8.56 12.14
CA LYS A 105 -2.07 -9.01 13.07
C LYS A 105 -2.32 -8.51 14.49
N GLU A 106 -2.77 -7.27 14.65
CA GLU A 106 -3.15 -6.71 15.96
C GLU A 106 -4.33 -7.47 16.58
N ALA A 107 -5.35 -7.80 15.78
CA ALA A 107 -6.48 -8.60 16.23
C ALA A 107 -6.04 -10.01 16.68
N GLN A 108 -5.19 -10.68 15.90
CA GLN A 108 -4.62 -11.97 16.28
C GLN A 108 -3.78 -11.88 17.56
N GLN A 109 -3.02 -10.80 17.73
CA GLN A 109 -2.24 -10.59 18.95
C GLN A 109 -3.12 -10.40 20.19
N GLN A 110 -4.24 -9.67 20.06
CA GLN A 110 -5.22 -9.53 21.14
C GLN A 110 -5.86 -10.87 21.51
N GLU A 111 -6.23 -11.68 20.52
CA GLU A 111 -6.79 -13.01 20.74
C GLU A 111 -5.78 -13.93 21.46
N LEU A 112 -4.52 -13.92 21.04
CA LEU A 112 -3.45 -14.67 21.71
C LEU A 112 -3.23 -14.23 23.15
N LYS A 113 -3.27 -12.92 23.44
CA LYS A 113 -3.16 -12.41 24.81
C LYS A 113 -4.30 -12.88 25.69
N SER A 114 -5.54 -12.80 25.19
CA SER A 114 -6.72 -13.27 25.93
C SER A 114 -6.65 -14.78 26.19
N SER A 115 -6.27 -15.58 25.18
CA SER A 115 -6.12 -17.03 25.34
C SER A 115 -5.02 -17.37 26.35
N LYS A 116 -3.91 -16.62 26.34
CA LYS A 116 -2.82 -16.80 27.29
C LYS A 116 -3.29 -16.53 28.73
N GLU A 117 -3.97 -15.40 28.97
CA GLU A 117 -4.50 -15.07 30.30
C GLU A 117 -5.46 -16.16 30.82
N GLU A 118 -6.32 -16.70 29.94
CA GLU A 118 -7.19 -17.83 30.31
C GLU A 118 -6.42 -19.10 30.68
N ASP A 119 -5.36 -19.42 29.93
CA ASP A 119 -4.56 -20.61 30.17
C ASP A 119 -3.67 -20.49 31.43
N GLU A 120 -3.17 -19.28 31.73
CA GLU A 120 -2.48 -18.99 33.00
C GLU A 120 -3.41 -19.22 34.20
N VAL A 121 -4.66 -18.76 34.12
CA VAL A 121 -5.66 -18.99 35.18
C VAL A 121 -5.94 -20.49 35.37
N LYS A 122 -6.13 -21.24 34.27
CA LYS A 122 -6.34 -22.70 34.34
C LYS A 122 -5.12 -23.42 34.92
N LEU A 123 -3.91 -23.00 34.58
CA LEU A 123 -2.68 -23.58 35.11
C LEU A 123 -2.56 -23.33 36.61
N GLU A 124 -2.88 -22.12 37.08
CA GLU A 124 -2.85 -21.79 38.50
C GLU A 124 -3.91 -22.57 39.30
N GLU A 125 -5.13 -22.71 38.76
CA GLU A 125 -6.17 -23.56 39.34
C GLU A 125 -5.70 -25.03 39.43
N LEU A 126 -5.07 -25.55 38.38
CA LEU A 126 -4.61 -26.92 38.33
C LEU A 126 -3.45 -27.19 39.31
N LEU A 127 -2.53 -26.24 39.48
CA LEU A 127 -1.47 -26.30 40.48
C LEU A 127 -2.02 -26.22 41.92
N SER A 128 -3.04 -25.39 42.15
CA SER A 128 -3.72 -25.33 43.45
C SER A 128 -4.40 -26.67 43.78
N ASN A 129 -5.18 -27.21 42.83
CA ASN A 129 -5.84 -28.51 42.98
C ASN A 129 -4.82 -29.64 43.24
N TYR A 130 -3.68 -29.59 42.55
CA TYR A 130 -2.58 -30.53 42.80
C TYR A 130 -2.08 -30.46 44.25
N GLN A 131 -1.83 -29.26 44.78
CA GLN A 131 -1.36 -29.09 46.15
C GLN A 131 -2.36 -29.61 47.17
N GLU A 132 -3.66 -29.35 46.97
CA GLU A 132 -4.73 -29.86 47.83
C GLU A 132 -4.77 -31.40 47.80
N ILE A 133 -4.82 -32.01 46.62
CA ILE A 133 -4.87 -33.46 46.44
C ILE A 133 -3.61 -34.13 47.02
N SER A 134 -2.44 -33.55 46.80
CA SER A 134 -1.17 -34.05 47.34
C SER A 134 -1.17 -34.04 48.88
N SER A 135 -1.69 -32.98 49.49
CA SER A 135 -1.83 -32.88 50.94
C SER A 135 -2.82 -33.91 51.50
N GLU A 136 -3.94 -34.12 50.81
CA GLU A 136 -4.96 -35.11 51.20
C GLU A 136 -4.42 -36.54 51.05
N ALA A 137 -3.72 -36.85 49.96
CA ALA A 137 -3.09 -38.15 49.73
C ALA A 137 -2.07 -38.47 50.84
N THR A 138 -1.23 -37.50 51.21
CA THR A 138 -0.27 -37.65 52.33
C THR A 138 -0.99 -37.91 53.65
N ALA A 139 -2.08 -37.19 53.93
CA ALA A 139 -2.87 -37.39 55.14
C ALA A 139 -3.56 -38.76 55.17
N LEU A 140 -4.05 -39.25 54.03
CA LEU A 140 -4.63 -40.59 53.89
C LEU A 140 -3.58 -41.68 54.07
N GLU A 141 -2.37 -41.51 53.54
CA GLU A 141 -1.26 -42.43 53.74
C GLU A 141 -0.90 -42.56 55.23
N GLN A 142 -0.83 -41.44 55.96
CA GLN A 142 -0.58 -41.45 57.41
C GLN A 142 -1.69 -42.15 58.20
N LYS A 143 -2.96 -41.92 57.84
CA LYS A 143 -4.12 -42.61 58.43
C LYS A 143 -4.08 -44.10 58.15
N LEU A 144 -3.69 -44.49 56.94
CA LEU A 144 -3.55 -45.89 56.54
C LEU A 144 -2.46 -46.59 57.34
N ALA A 145 -1.27 -45.98 57.43
CA ALA A 145 -0.16 -46.49 58.23
C ALA A 145 -0.54 -46.66 59.71
N THR A 146 -1.30 -45.71 60.26
CA THR A 146 -1.82 -45.80 61.63
C THR A 146 -2.81 -46.95 61.78
N SER A 147 -3.69 -47.15 60.79
CA SER A 147 -4.69 -48.22 60.79
C SER A 147 -4.04 -49.61 60.71
N LEU A 148 -3.04 -49.77 59.84
CA LEU A 148 -2.23 -50.99 59.74
C LEU A 148 -1.53 -51.31 61.07
N LYS A 149 -0.89 -50.31 61.69
CA LYS A 149 -0.23 -50.49 62.99
C LYS A 149 -1.22 -50.90 64.10
N ASN A 150 -2.40 -50.29 64.13
CA ASN A 150 -3.43 -50.64 65.11
C ASN A 150 -3.97 -52.06 64.88
N LEU A 151 -4.12 -52.46 63.62
CA LEU A 151 -4.58 -53.79 63.24
C LEU A 151 -3.56 -54.86 63.64
N GLU A 152 -2.28 -54.61 63.38
CA GLU A 152 -1.17 -55.48 63.80
C GLU A 152 -1.10 -55.62 65.33
N ALA A 153 -1.33 -54.53 66.08
CA ALA A 153 -1.43 -54.57 67.53
C ALA A 153 -2.59 -55.47 68.00
N ILE A 154 -3.79 -55.33 67.43
CA ILE A 154 -4.95 -56.17 67.76
C ILE A 154 -4.67 -57.65 67.47
N MET A 155 -4.05 -57.95 66.32
CA MET A 155 -3.69 -59.32 65.94
C MET A 155 -2.67 -59.95 66.91
N SER A 156 -1.77 -59.15 67.49
CA SER A 156 -0.74 -59.64 68.42
C SER A 156 -1.19 -59.71 69.89
N GLU A 157 -2.06 -58.79 70.33
CA GLU A 157 -2.40 -58.60 71.75
C GLU A 157 -3.70 -59.31 72.16
N VAL A 158 -4.60 -59.57 71.22
CA VAL A 158 -5.92 -60.15 71.51
C VAL A 158 -5.95 -61.63 71.13
N THR A 159 -6.45 -62.49 72.02
CA THR A 159 -6.80 -63.87 71.67
C THR A 159 -8.02 -63.87 70.77
N LEU A 160 -7.78 -63.93 69.46
CA LEU A 160 -8.79 -63.97 68.41
C LEU A 160 -9.21 -65.42 68.10
N THR A 161 -10.46 -65.62 67.70
CA THR A 161 -10.88 -66.89 67.08
C THR A 161 -10.26 -67.04 65.68
N GLU A 162 -10.17 -68.25 65.16
CA GLU A 162 -9.57 -68.47 63.83
C GLU A 162 -10.35 -67.74 62.71
N GLU A 163 -11.69 -67.69 62.80
CA GLU A 163 -12.52 -66.93 61.84
C GLU A 163 -12.26 -65.41 61.92
N GLN A 164 -11.98 -64.87 63.11
CA GLN A 164 -11.61 -63.47 63.28
C GLN A 164 -10.21 -63.16 62.73
N LYS A 165 -9.25 -64.08 62.89
CA LYS A 165 -7.91 -63.93 62.28
C LYS A 165 -7.98 -63.93 60.76
N GLU A 166 -8.71 -64.86 60.17
CA GLU A 166 -8.87 -64.95 58.71
C GLU A 166 -9.51 -63.66 58.15
N THR A 167 -10.52 -63.12 58.85
CA THR A 167 -11.13 -61.84 58.46
C THR A 167 -10.15 -60.67 58.59
N LEU A 168 -9.33 -60.64 59.65
CA LEU A 168 -8.32 -59.60 59.85
C LEU A 168 -7.18 -59.69 58.83
N ASP A 169 -6.76 -60.89 58.43
CA ASP A 169 -5.76 -61.10 57.37
C ASP A 169 -6.26 -60.54 56.03
N VAL A 170 -7.53 -60.78 55.68
CA VAL A 170 -8.15 -60.22 54.46
C VAL A 170 -8.19 -58.69 54.52
N VAL A 171 -8.51 -58.12 55.68
CA VAL A 171 -8.49 -56.66 55.87
C VAL A 171 -7.07 -56.10 55.76
N ASN A 172 -6.07 -56.79 56.32
CA ASN A 172 -4.67 -56.38 56.22
C ASN A 172 -4.19 -56.38 54.76
N GLU A 173 -4.47 -57.44 54.02
CA GLU A 173 -4.14 -57.55 52.59
C GLU A 173 -4.82 -56.45 51.77
N ALA A 174 -6.10 -56.16 52.04
CA ALA A 174 -6.81 -55.06 51.39
C ALA A 174 -6.20 -53.68 51.70
N LEU A 175 -5.77 -53.45 52.94
CA LEU A 175 -5.10 -52.21 53.35
C LEU A 175 -3.70 -52.08 52.72
N GLU A 176 -2.95 -53.17 52.59
CA GLU A 176 -1.67 -53.19 51.89
C GLU A 176 -1.82 -52.86 50.40
N ILE A 177 -2.81 -53.45 49.73
CA ILE A 177 -3.15 -53.15 48.33
C ILE A 177 -3.56 -51.68 48.18
N ALA A 178 -4.45 -51.18 49.06
CA ALA A 178 -4.84 -49.78 49.05
C ALA A 178 -3.63 -48.84 49.24
N GLY A 179 -2.69 -49.21 50.11
CA GLY A 179 -1.46 -48.45 50.35
C GLY A 179 -0.47 -48.48 49.19
N SER A 180 -0.43 -49.57 48.42
CA SER A 180 0.33 -49.61 47.16
C SER A 180 -0.27 -48.67 46.13
N ASN A 181 -1.60 -48.77 45.90
CA ASN A 181 -2.30 -47.93 44.95
C ASN A 181 -2.18 -46.43 45.27
N LEU A 182 -2.18 -46.07 46.56
CA LEU A 182 -2.03 -44.68 47.00
C LEU A 182 -0.62 -44.14 46.70
N ARG A 183 0.42 -44.96 46.89
CA ARG A 183 1.81 -44.62 46.53
C ARG A 183 2.01 -44.49 45.03
N ASP A 184 1.38 -45.36 44.25
CA ASP A 184 1.40 -45.27 42.78
C ASP A 184 0.74 -43.96 42.32
N LEU A 185 -0.42 -43.62 42.90
CA LEU A 185 -1.14 -42.38 42.61
C LEU A 185 -0.30 -41.14 42.97
N ILE A 186 0.34 -41.11 44.14
CA ILE A 186 1.25 -40.02 44.53
C ILE A 186 2.38 -39.86 43.51
N THR A 187 2.94 -40.96 43.02
CA THR A 187 4.04 -40.94 42.05
C THR A 187 3.58 -40.40 40.69
N GLU A 188 2.43 -40.85 40.18
CA GLU A 188 1.85 -40.34 38.94
C GLU A 188 1.56 -38.83 39.03
N TYR A 189 0.97 -38.40 40.15
CA TYR A 189 0.70 -36.98 40.39
C TYR A 189 1.98 -36.15 40.42
N SER A 190 3.04 -36.62 41.10
CA SER A 190 4.34 -35.95 41.12
C SER A 190 4.91 -35.78 39.70
N ALA A 191 4.83 -36.82 38.87
CA ALA A 191 5.30 -36.76 37.49
C ALA A 191 4.49 -35.76 36.63
N VAL A 192 3.18 -35.67 36.83
CA VAL A 192 2.33 -34.68 36.16
C VAL A 192 2.73 -33.26 36.58
N ASN A 193 2.96 -33.02 37.86
CA ASN A 193 3.39 -31.72 38.37
C ASN A 193 4.75 -31.27 37.83
N GLU A 194 5.72 -32.18 37.74
CA GLU A 194 7.01 -31.90 37.09
C GLU A 194 6.83 -31.49 35.63
N ARG A 195 5.95 -32.20 34.89
CA ARG A 195 5.67 -31.89 33.49
C ARG A 195 5.00 -30.53 33.30
N LEU A 196 4.07 -30.17 34.19
CA LEU A 196 3.43 -28.85 34.17
C LEU A 196 4.43 -27.74 34.47
N THR A 197 5.34 -27.97 35.42
CA THR A 197 6.40 -27.02 35.74
C THR A 197 7.31 -26.77 34.54
N MET A 198 7.75 -27.84 33.85
CA MET A 198 8.55 -27.71 32.63
C MET A 198 7.81 -26.98 31.51
N LEU A 199 6.52 -27.26 31.31
CA LEU A 199 5.71 -26.55 30.31
C LEU A 199 5.61 -25.06 30.61
N ARG A 200 5.45 -24.69 31.89
CA ARG A 200 5.44 -23.29 32.33
C ARG A 200 6.76 -22.58 32.00
N GLU A 201 7.89 -23.21 32.32
CA GLU A 201 9.23 -22.67 32.00
C GLU A 201 9.42 -22.50 30.48
N GLN A 202 9.02 -23.50 29.68
CA GLN A 202 9.10 -23.41 28.21
C GLN A 202 8.25 -22.27 27.64
N HIS A 203 7.08 -22.01 28.22
CA HIS A 203 6.24 -20.89 27.83
C HIS A 203 6.89 -19.54 28.16
N GLU A 204 7.52 -19.41 29.33
CA GLU A 204 8.25 -18.21 29.74
C GLU A 204 9.45 -17.94 28.80
N ASP A 205 10.23 -18.97 28.46
CA ASP A 205 11.33 -18.88 27.50
C ASP A 205 10.85 -18.42 26.11
N LEU A 206 9.72 -18.96 25.63
CA LEU A 206 9.15 -18.59 24.34
C LEU A 206 8.69 -17.12 24.30
N GLU A 207 8.19 -16.60 25.42
CA GLU A 207 7.80 -15.20 25.56
C GLU A 207 8.99 -14.25 25.52
N GLU A 208 10.09 -14.63 26.17
CA GLU A 208 11.33 -13.88 26.06
C GLU A 208 11.84 -13.85 24.61
N GLU A 209 11.82 -15.00 23.91
CA GLU A 209 12.26 -15.07 22.52
C GLU A 209 11.36 -14.24 21.60
N TYR A 210 10.04 -14.31 21.79
CA TYR A 210 9.08 -13.49 21.06
C TYR A 210 9.33 -11.99 21.29
N THR A 211 9.56 -11.58 22.54
CA THR A 211 9.86 -10.18 22.88
C THR A 211 11.13 -9.71 22.17
N LYS A 212 12.19 -10.53 22.19
CA LYS A 212 13.46 -10.25 21.46
C LYS A 212 13.23 -10.10 19.96
N LEU A 213 12.41 -10.96 19.35
CA LEU A 213 12.09 -10.90 17.92
C LEU A 213 11.28 -9.64 17.56
N VAL A 214 10.33 -9.24 18.39
CA VAL A 214 9.54 -8.01 18.20
C VAL A 214 10.45 -6.78 18.31
N GLU A 215 11.35 -6.73 19.30
CA GLU A 215 12.32 -5.65 19.44
C GLU A 215 13.26 -5.53 18.23
N GLN A 216 13.72 -6.67 17.69
CA GLN A 216 14.54 -6.67 16.46
C GLN A 216 13.77 -6.13 15.25
N GLN A 217 12.48 -6.44 15.11
CA GLN A 217 11.67 -5.98 13.98
C GLN A 217 11.22 -4.52 14.10
N LEU A 218 11.16 -3.96 15.31
CA LEU A 218 10.79 -2.56 15.56
C LEU A 218 11.99 -1.62 15.70
N GLY A 219 13.20 -2.17 15.85
CA GLY A 219 14.45 -1.44 16.12
C GLY A 219 15.35 -1.15 14.91
N GLU A 220 15.01 -1.62 13.70
CA GLU A 220 15.63 -1.25 12.42
C GLU A 220 14.74 -0.30 11.61
#